data_AF-A0A235BWJ1-F1
#
_entry.id   AF-A0A235BWJ1-F1
#
_cell.length_a   1.000
_cell.length_b   1.000
_cell.length_c   1.000
_cell.angle_alpha   90.00
_cell.angle_beta   90.00
_cell.angle_gamma   90.00
#
_symmetry.space_group_name_H-M   'P 1'
#
loop_
_entity.id
_entity.type
_entity.pdbx_description
1 polymer ?
#
loop_
_entity_poly.entity_id
_entity_poly.type
_entity_poly.pdbx_seq_one_letter_code
_entity_poly.pdbx_strand_id
1 'polypeptide(L)' 'MKPFELREFSTAELKQKLHDLREESMSMRFKKQTETPKPSDIRKTKKDIARIKTIMREREDTVDGE' A
#
# COMPACT_ATOMS: atom_id res chain seq x y z
N MET A 1 7.60 -1.17 -3.93
CA MET A 1 7.29 -2.46 -4.61
C MET A 1 7.25 -2.30 -6.13
N LYS A 2 7.49 -3.38 -6.90
CA LYS A 2 7.24 -3.37 -8.36
C LYS A 2 5.75 -3.66 -8.62
N PRO A 3 5.11 -3.03 -9.63
CA PRO A 3 3.69 -3.22 -9.91
C PRO A 3 3.32 -4.65 -10.33
N PHE A 4 4.27 -5.37 -10.93
CA PHE A 4 4.07 -6.71 -11.48
C PHE A 4 3.78 -7.73 -10.37
N GLU A 5 4.61 -7.74 -9.34
CA GLU A 5 4.45 -8.60 -8.15
C GLU A 5 3.10 -8.33 -7.48
N LEU A 6 2.66 -7.07 -7.39
CA LEU A 6 1.37 -6.70 -6.81
C LEU A 6 0.16 -7.23 -7.60
N ARG A 7 0.29 -7.49 -8.90
CA ARG A 7 -0.77 -8.09 -9.71
C ARG A 7 -0.86 -9.60 -9.60
N GLU A 8 0.20 -10.27 -9.14
CA GLU A 8 0.22 -11.73 -8.92
C GLU A 8 -0.44 -12.13 -7.59
N PHE A 9 -0.45 -11.24 -6.59
CA PHE A 9 -1.10 -11.51 -5.29
C PHE A 9 -2.63 -11.55 -5.39
N SER A 10 -3.26 -12.40 -4.57
CA SER A 10 -4.72 -12.47 -4.45
C SER A 10 -5.30 -11.18 -3.82
N THR A 11 -6.60 -10.92 -4.03
CA THR A 11 -7.28 -9.77 -3.42
C THR A 11 -7.20 -9.78 -1.89
N ALA A 12 -7.21 -10.97 -1.27
CA ALA A 12 -7.03 -11.13 0.16
C ALA A 12 -5.61 -10.73 0.62
N GLU A 13 -4.57 -11.17 -0.10
CA GLU A 13 -3.18 -10.83 0.21
C GLU A 13 -2.88 -9.34 0.00
N LEU A 14 -3.49 -8.72 -1.01
CA LEU A 14 -3.40 -7.28 -1.24
C LEU A 14 -4.06 -6.48 -0.10
N LYS A 15 -5.22 -6.94 0.40
CA LYS A 15 -5.86 -6.33 1.58
C LYS A 15 -4.97 -6.46 2.82
N GLN A 16 -4.34 -7.61 3.01
CA GLN A 16 -3.45 -7.84 4.14
C GLN A 16 -2.20 -6.97 4.07
N LYS A 17 -1.53 -6.91 2.91
CA LYS A 17 -0.42 -5.96 2.69
C LYS A 17 -0.81 -4.50 2.88
N LEU A 18 -2.02 -4.13 2.47
CA LEU A 18 -2.54 -2.78 2.68
C LEU A 18 -2.68 -2.46 4.17
N HIS A 19 -3.11 -3.43 4.98
CA HIS A 19 -3.20 -3.30 6.43
C HIS A 19 -1.81 -3.11 7.05
N ASP A 20 -0.86 -3.98 6.73
CA ASP A 20 0.51 -3.92 7.25
C ASP A 20 1.21 -2.61 6.91
N LEU A 21 1.14 -2.15 5.65
CA LEU A 21 1.70 -0.87 5.23
C LEU A 21 1.04 0.33 5.92
N ARG A 22 -0.23 0.19 6.33
CA ARG A 22 -0.97 1.25 7.03
C ARG A 22 -0.50 1.34 8.48
N GLU A 23 -0.32 0.21 9.16
CA GLU A 23 0.28 0.15 10.49
C GLU A 23 1.71 0.68 10.48
N GLU A 24 2.53 0.29 9.51
CA GLU A 24 3.89 0.79 9.33
C GLU A 24 3.89 2.32 9.13
N SER A 25 2.97 2.84 8.30
CA SER A 25 2.82 4.28 8.10
C SER A 25 2.43 5.02 9.38
N MET A 26 1.66 4.39 10.26
CA MET A 26 1.23 4.94 11.53
C MET A 26 2.38 4.92 12.54
N SER A 27 3.10 3.81 12.62
CA SER A 27 4.34 3.67 13.41
C SER A 27 5.39 4.70 12.99
N MET A 28 5.61 4.91 11.69
CA MET A 28 6.50 5.95 11.19
C MET A 28 6.03 7.37 11.51
N ARG A 29 4.72 7.62 11.57
CA ARG A 29 4.18 8.93 12.01
C ARG A 29 4.43 9.17 13.49
N PHE A 30 4.29 8.15 14.33
CA PHE A 30 4.64 8.24 15.75
C PHE A 30 6.13 8.45 15.95
N LYS A 31 6.97 7.69 15.23
CA LYS A 31 8.43 7.86 15.25
C LYS A 31 8.87 9.24 14.80
N LYS A 32 8.19 9.85 13.81
CA LYS A 32 8.46 11.23 13.36
C LYS A 32 8.48 12.27 14.50
N GLN A 33 7.74 12.02 15.57
CA GLN A 33 7.67 12.93 16.70
C GLN A 33 8.90 12.83 17.63
N THR A 34 9.59 11.70 17.63
CA THR A 34 10.72 11.39 18.54
C THR A 34 12.07 11.38 17.81
N GLU A 35 12.10 10.89 16.57
CA GLU A 35 13.27 10.82 15.69
C GLU A 35 12.84 11.22 14.27
N THR A 36 13.68 11.92 13.49
CA THR A 36 13.33 12.28 12.10
C THR A 36 13.49 11.08 11.17
N PRO A 37 12.41 10.34 10.80
CA PRO A 37 12.51 9.28 9.82
C PRO A 37 12.90 9.87 8.48
N LYS A 38 13.60 9.08 7.66
CA LYS A 38 13.95 9.46 6.29
C LYS A 38 12.65 9.80 5.52
N PRO A 39 12.48 11.04 5.04
CA PRO A 39 11.26 11.44 4.31
C PRO A 39 11.00 10.58 3.07
N SER A 40 12.06 9.98 2.52
CA SER A 40 12.03 9.07 1.38
C SER A 40 11.19 7.82 1.66
N ASP A 41 11.25 7.25 2.86
CA ASP A 41 10.57 5.99 3.17
C ASP A 41 9.07 6.21 3.42
N ILE A 42 8.70 7.34 4.05
CA ILE A 42 7.29 7.78 4.13
C ILE A 42 6.70 7.95 2.73
N ARG A 43 7.45 8.54 1.79
CA ARG A 43 7.00 8.71 0.40
C ARG A 43 6.86 7.37 -0.32
N LYS A 44 7.76 6.40 -0.07
CA LYS A 44 7.66 5.04 -0.65
C LYS A 44 6.43 4.31 -0.14
N THR A 45 6.20 4.25 1.18
CA THR A 45 5.04 3.56 1.77
C THR A 45 3.73 4.16 1.28
N LYS A 46 3.63 5.49 1.15
CA LYS A 46 2.45 6.15 0.55
C LYS A 46 2.23 5.75 -0.91
N LYS A 47 3.30 5.67 -1.72
CA LYS A 47 3.21 5.25 -3.13
C LYS A 47 2.81 3.78 -3.25
N ASP A 48 3.33 2.92 -2.39
CA ASP A 48 2.99 1.49 -2.40
C ASP A 48 1.53 1.26 -1.98
N ILE A 49 1.01 2.00 -0.98
CA ILE A 49 -0.43 1.99 -0.64
C ILE A 49 -1.29 2.43 -1.83
N ALA A 50 -0.90 3.50 -2.53
CA ALA A 50 -1.66 3.99 -3.68
C ALA A 50 -1.71 2.94 -4.80
N ARG A 51 -0.59 2.28 -5.10
CA ARG A 51 -0.51 1.22 -6.11
C ARG A 51 -1.41 0.03 -5.79
N ILE A 52 -1.40 -0.43 -4.54
CA ILE A 52 -2.27 -1.53 -4.10
C ILE A 52 -3.75 -1.15 -4.28
N LYS A 53 -4.14 0.06 -3.87
CA LYS A 53 -5.51 0.55 -4.05
C LYS A 53 -5.91 0.65 -5.52
N THR A 54 -5.01 1.12 -6.38
CA THR A 54 -5.27 1.17 -7.83
C THR A 54 -5.51 -0.23 -8.40
N ILE A 55 -4.67 -1.21 -8.06
CA ILE A 55 -4.84 -2.59 -8.55
C ILE A 55 -6.12 -3.23 -8.01
N MET A 56 -6.47 -2.97 -6.75
CA MET A 56 -7.75 -3.42 -6.19
C MET A 56 -8.93 -2.82 -6.96
N ARG A 57 -8.84 -1.53 -7.29
CA ARG A 57 -9.89 -0.84 -8.06
C ARG A 57 -9.98 -1.33 -9.50
N GLU A 58 -8.84 -1.53 -10.17
CA GLU A 58 -8.76 -2.14 -11.50
C GLU A 58 -9.45 -3.53 -11.53
N ARG A 59 -9.32 -4.32 -10.46
CA ARG A 59 -9.99 -5.62 -10.33
C ARG A 59 -11.49 -5.51 -10.06
N GLU A 60 -11.92 -4.53 -9.27
CA GLU A 60 -13.36 -4.26 -9.02
C GLU A 60 -14.04 -3.77 -10.30
N ASP A 61 -13.46 -2.79 -10.99
CA ASP A 61 -14.02 -2.23 -12.22
C ASP A 61 -14.11 -3.27 -13.38
N THR A 62 -13.27 -4.32 -13.37
CA THR A 62 -13.40 -5.45 -14.32
C THR A 62 -14.53 -6.42 -14.01
N VAL A 63 -15.04 -6.45 -12.77
CA VAL A 63 -16.11 -7.37 -12.34
C VAL A 63 -17.48 -6.70 -12.41
N ASP A 64 -17.57 -5.40 -12.18
CA ASP A 64 -18.83 -4.63 -12.27
C ASP A 64 -19.23 -4.24 -13.71
N GLY A 65 -18.49 -4.73 -14.72
CA GLY A 65 -18.71 -4.45 -16.14
C GLY A 65 -19.55 -5.47 -16.91
N GLU A 66 -20.14 -6.46 -16.24
CA GLU A 66 -21.04 -7.48 -16.84
C GLU A 66 -22.52 -7.23 -16.53
#